data_AF-A0A127PY73-F1
#
_entry.id   AF-A0A127PY73-F1
#
_cell.length_a   1.000
_cell.length_b   1.000
_cell.length_c   1.000
_cell.angle_alpha   90.00
_cell.angle_beta   90.00
_cell.angle_gamma   90.00
#
_symmetry.space_group_name_H-M   'P 1'
#
loop_
_entity.id
_entity.type
_entity.pdbx_description
1 polymer ?
#
loop_
_entity_poly.entity_id
_entity_poly.type
_entity_poly.pdbx_seq_one_letter_code
_entity_poly.pdbx_strand_id
1 'polypeptide(L)'
;MPFVVGKIFLPIFIGETYRDHEEAETLLRSYSEEWVVVRPAQLTNDAARKQYRTEVKLNPWGTGKISRADVAHFMIRLAKDTSWIGQKVGLSY
;
A
#
# COMPACT_ATOMS: atom_id res chain seq x y z
N MET A 1 -21.27 0.81 25.68
CA MET A 1 -20.08 1.67 25.55
C MET A 1 -19.04 1.02 24.63
N PRO A 2 -19.06 1.21 23.28
CA PRO A 2 -18.06 0.58 22.40
C PRO A 2 -17.30 1.55 21.46
N PHE A 3 -17.34 2.87 21.67
CA PHE A 3 -16.74 3.84 20.73
C PHE A 3 -15.30 4.29 21.05
N VAL A 4 -14.78 4.00 22.25
CA VAL A 4 -13.50 4.57 22.73
C VAL A 4 -12.28 3.67 22.45
N VAL A 5 -12.49 2.36 22.24
CA VAL A 5 -11.39 1.38 22.07
C VAL A 5 -10.63 1.54 20.74
N GLY A 6 -11.32 1.90 19.66
CA GLY A 6 -10.72 1.96 18.31
C GLY A 6 -9.83 3.18 18.03
N LYS A 7 -9.82 4.20 18.89
CA LYS A 7 -9.20 5.51 18.57
C LYS A 7 -7.91 5.80 19.36
N ILE A 8 -7.59 4.96 20.36
CA ILE A 8 -6.42 5.12 21.23
C ILE A 8 -5.41 3.97 21.05
N PHE A 9 -5.88 2.73 20.80
CA PHE A 9 -4.98 1.59 20.56
C PHE A 9 -4.45 1.52 19.12
N LEU A 10 -5.27 1.92 18.14
CA LEU A 10 -4.91 1.88 16.73
C LEU A 10 -3.63 2.69 16.36
N PRO A 11 -3.39 3.93 16.84
CA PRO A 11 -2.19 4.67 16.46
C PRO A 11 -0.87 4.07 16.98
N ILE A 12 -0.89 3.35 18.11
CA ILE A 12 0.32 2.75 18.70
C ILE A 12 0.70 1.47 17.93
N PHE A 13 -0.28 0.59 17.65
CA PHE A 13 -0.03 -0.63 16.87
C PHE A 13 0.24 -0.36 15.38
N ILE A 14 -0.36 0.70 14.81
CA ILE A 14 -0.06 1.16 13.45
C ILE A 14 1.36 1.71 13.38
N GLY A 15 1.81 2.50 14.36
CA GLY A 15 3.14 3.11 14.35
C GLY A 15 4.27 2.10 14.23
N GLU A 16 4.25 1.03 15.04
CA GLU A 16 5.24 -0.06 14.95
C GLU A 16 5.15 -0.83 13.64
N THR A 17 3.94 -1.17 13.18
CA THR A 17 3.74 -1.90 11.91
C THR A 17 4.26 -1.08 10.71
N TYR A 18 4.06 0.23 10.73
CA TYR A 18 4.58 1.11 9.68
C TYR A 18 6.10 1.27 9.76
N ARG A 19 6.68 1.31 10.97
CA ARG A 19 8.13 1.28 11.17
C ARG A 19 8.74 -0.01 10.63
N ASP A 20 8.13 -1.15 10.91
CA ASP A 20 8.54 -2.46 10.39
C ASP A 20 8.47 -2.49 8.85
N HIS A 21 7.40 -1.97 8.26
CA HIS A 21 7.30 -1.82 6.80
C HIS A 21 8.39 -0.89 6.23
N GLU A 22 8.73 0.21 6.91
CA GLU A 22 9.79 1.12 6.47
C GLU A 22 11.19 0.49 6.57
N GLU A 23 11.43 -0.32 7.60
CA GLU A 23 12.64 -1.13 7.73
C GLU A 23 12.71 -2.20 6.62
N ALA A 24 11.61 -2.90 6.34
CA ALA A 24 11.53 -3.86 5.23
C ALA A 24 11.76 -3.21 3.86
N GLU A 25 11.22 -2.00 3.64
CA GLU A 25 11.50 -1.22 2.42
C GLU A 25 12.97 -0.80 2.31
N THR A 26 13.60 -0.45 3.43
CA THR A 26 15.02 -0.09 3.47
C THR A 26 15.88 -1.31 3.16
N LEU A 27 15.54 -2.49 3.69
CA LEU A 27 16.20 -3.74 3.36
C LEU A 27 16.03 -4.10 1.89
N LEU A 28 14.81 -4.03 1.34
CA LEU A 28 14.54 -4.30 -0.08
C LEU A 28 15.43 -3.45 -1.01
N ARG A 29 15.60 -2.17 -0.68
CA ARG A 29 16.48 -1.25 -1.42
C ARG A 29 17.96 -1.62 -1.34
N SER A 30 18.39 -2.30 -0.28
CA SER A 30 19.78 -2.74 -0.13
C SER A 30 20.10 -4.04 -0.88
N TYR A 31 19.09 -4.86 -1.19
CA TYR A 31 19.27 -6.17 -1.82
C TYR A 31 19.03 -6.19 -3.34
N SER A 32 18.23 -5.27 -3.89
CA SER A 32 17.91 -5.23 -5.32
C SER A 32 17.87 -3.80 -5.83
N GLU A 33 18.46 -3.55 -7.00
CA GLU A 33 18.26 -2.27 -7.71
C GLU A 33 16.88 -2.20 -8.38
N GLU A 34 16.26 -3.36 -8.66
CA GLU A 34 14.94 -3.46 -9.26
C GLU A 34 13.90 -3.80 -8.19
N TRP A 35 13.19 -2.78 -7.71
CA TRP A 35 12.13 -2.95 -6.71
C TRP A 35 10.96 -2.02 -6.98
N VAL A 36 9.75 -2.44 -6.60
CA VAL A 36 8.54 -1.60 -6.58
C VAL A 36 7.79 -1.92 -5.29
N VAL A 37 7.40 -0.89 -4.54
CA VAL A 37 6.62 -1.07 -3.30
C VAL A 37 5.19 -0.63 -3.55
N VAL A 38 4.25 -1.55 -3.38
CA VAL A 38 2.81 -1.29 -3.55
C VAL A 38 2.16 -1.01 -2.20
N ARG A 39 1.58 0.18 -2.03
CA ARG A 39 0.95 0.66 -0.78
C ARG A 39 -0.56 0.84 -0.97
N PRO A 40 -1.36 -0.23 -0.91
CA PRO A 40 -2.80 -0.11 -1.06
C PRO A 40 -3.43 0.64 0.12
N ALA A 41 -4.53 1.35 -0.16
CA ALA A 41 -5.43 1.84 0.87
C ALA A 41 -6.18 0.66 1.55
N GLN A 42 -7.23 0.93 2.33
CA GLN A 42 -7.95 -0.12 3.06
C GLN A 42 -8.44 -1.24 2.11
N LEU A 43 -7.96 -2.46 2.34
CA LEU A 43 -8.26 -3.61 1.48
C LEU A 43 -9.69 -4.12 1.67
N THR A 44 -10.42 -4.28 0.57
CA THR A 44 -11.75 -4.91 0.53
C THR A 44 -11.77 -6.19 -0.31
N ASN A 45 -12.88 -6.92 -0.24
CA ASN A 45 -13.13 -8.14 -1.03
C ASN A 45 -14.17 -7.90 -2.14
N ASP A 46 -14.34 -6.65 -2.57
CA ASP A 46 -15.21 -6.31 -3.70
C ASP A 46 -14.66 -6.91 -5.00
N ALA A 47 -15.52 -7.06 -6.01
CA ALA A 47 -15.07 -7.44 -7.35
C ALA A 47 -14.13 -6.37 -7.95
N ALA A 48 -13.25 -6.79 -8.86
CA ALA A 48 -12.34 -5.90 -9.55
C ALA A 48 -13.10 -4.85 -10.39
N ARG A 49 -12.78 -3.58 -10.18
CA ARG A 49 -13.31 -2.46 -10.98
C ARG A 49 -12.38 -2.11 -12.14
N LYS A 50 -11.08 -2.41 -12.01
CA LYS A 50 -9.99 -2.04 -12.93
C LYS A 50 -9.88 -0.54 -13.20
N GLN A 51 -10.46 0.26 -12.32
CA GLN A 51 -10.46 1.72 -12.35
C GLN A 51 -10.05 2.17 -10.95
N TYR A 52 -8.81 2.63 -10.83
CA TYR A 52 -8.19 3.05 -9.58
C TYR A 52 -7.11 4.10 -9.89
N ARG A 53 -6.76 4.90 -8.88
CA ARG A 53 -5.68 5.88 -8.94
C ARG A 53 -4.37 5.26 -8.47
N THR A 54 -3.27 5.68 -9.09
CA THR A 54 -1.90 5.33 -8.70
C THR A 54 -1.14 6.60 -8.37
N GLU A 55 -0.59 6.69 -7.17
CA GLU A 55 0.17 7.86 -6.73
C GLU A 55 1.56 7.43 -6.23
N VAL A 56 2.60 8.03 -6.82
CA VAL A 56 4.03 7.72 -6.54
C VAL A 56 4.55 8.47 -5.30
N LYS A 57 3.84 9.51 -4.87
CA LYS A 57 4.16 10.34 -3.69
C LYS A 57 2.94 10.40 -2.77
N LEU A 58 2.60 9.27 -2.16
CA LEU A 58 1.50 9.25 -1.21
C LEU A 58 1.90 9.81 0.14
N ASN A 59 1.03 10.66 0.66
CA ASN A 59 0.92 10.96 2.07
C ASN A 59 0.61 9.62 2.79
N PRO A 60 1.31 9.24 3.88
CA PRO A 60 1.12 7.96 4.57
C PRO A 60 -0.31 7.72 5.09
N TRP A 61 -1.17 8.74 5.05
CA TRP A 61 -2.56 8.73 5.51
C TRP A 61 -3.59 8.62 4.38
N GLY A 62 -3.32 7.86 3.32
CA GLY A 62 -4.24 7.65 2.21
C GLY A 62 -5.63 7.22 2.69
N THR A 63 -6.57 8.16 2.77
CA THR A 63 -7.96 7.92 3.12
C THR A 63 -8.65 7.30 1.91
N GLY A 64 -8.93 6.00 1.96
CA GLY A 64 -9.56 5.33 0.84
C GLY A 64 -9.65 3.81 1.02
N LYS A 65 -10.19 3.16 0.00
CA LYS A 65 -10.28 1.70 -0.08
C LYS A 65 -9.92 1.21 -1.46
N ILE A 66 -9.53 -0.05 -1.56
CA ILE A 66 -9.31 -0.75 -2.83
C ILE A 66 -9.57 -2.25 -2.66
N SER A 67 -10.11 -2.91 -3.68
CA SER A 67 -10.27 -4.36 -3.65
C SER A 67 -8.92 -5.08 -3.79
N ARG A 68 -8.78 -6.22 -3.11
CA ARG A 68 -7.63 -7.12 -3.32
C ARG A 68 -7.48 -7.54 -4.79
N ALA A 69 -8.60 -7.69 -5.50
CA ALA A 69 -8.62 -8.05 -6.91
C ALA A 69 -8.01 -6.95 -7.81
N ASP A 70 -8.27 -5.68 -7.52
CA ASP A 70 -7.66 -4.55 -8.24
C ASP A 70 -6.18 -4.35 -7.89
N VAL A 71 -5.79 -4.61 -6.64
CA VAL A 71 -4.37 -4.65 -6.25
C VAL A 71 -3.63 -5.73 -7.05
N ALA A 72 -4.17 -6.95 -7.14
CA ALA A 72 -3.58 -8.02 -7.93
C ALA A 72 -3.51 -7.66 -9.43
N HIS A 73 -4.57 -7.07 -9.96
CA HIS A 73 -4.59 -6.56 -11.34
C HIS A 73 -3.45 -5.56 -11.59
N PHE A 74 -3.21 -4.63 -10.67
CA PHE A 74 -2.09 -3.69 -10.77
C PHE A 74 -0.73 -4.38 -10.68
N MET A 75 -0.54 -5.30 -9.73
CA MET A 75 0.74 -6.01 -9.57
C MET A 75 1.12 -6.84 -10.82
N ILE A 76 0.15 -7.46 -11.49
CA ILE A 76 0.39 -8.15 -12.77
C ILE A 76 0.83 -7.18 -13.86
N ARG A 77 0.28 -5.95 -13.88
CA ARG A 77 0.70 -4.90 -14.81
C ARG A 77 2.12 -4.44 -14.50
N LEU A 78 2.46 -4.22 -13.24
CA LEU A 78 3.80 -3.84 -12.79
C LEU A 78 4.86 -4.85 -13.26
N ALA A 79 4.58 -6.15 -13.15
CA ALA A 79 5.50 -7.20 -13.58
C ALA A 79 5.87 -7.15 -15.08
N LYS A 80 5.11 -6.41 -15.90
CA LYS A 80 5.34 -6.23 -17.33
C LYS A 80 5.86 -4.84 -17.71
N ASP A 81 6.00 -3.93 -16.74
CA ASP A 81 6.28 -2.53 -16.96
C ASP A 81 7.39 -2.06 -16.00
N THR A 82 8.60 -1.94 -16.54
CA THR A 82 9.80 -1.56 -15.78
C THR A 82 9.85 -0.06 -15.43
N SER A 83 8.92 0.75 -15.95
CA SER A 83 8.89 2.20 -15.66
C SER A 83 8.63 2.53 -14.19
N TRP A 84 8.17 1.55 -13.41
CA TRP A 84 7.86 1.69 -11.98
C TRP A 84 9.01 1.32 -11.05
N ILE A 85 10.13 0.83 -11.58
CA ILE A 85 11.30 0.47 -10.77
C ILE A 85 11.75 1.67 -9.93
N GLY A 86 12.05 1.40 -8.66
CA GLY A 86 12.48 2.40 -7.68
C GLY A 86 11.35 3.21 -7.07
N GLN A 87 10.08 2.84 -7.30
CA GLN A 87 8.92 3.64 -6.87
C GLN A 87 8.12 3.01 -5.74
N LYS A 88 7.61 3.88 -4.86
CA LYS A 88 6.54 3.54 -3.90
C LYS A 88 5.23 4.00 -4.50
N VAL A 89 4.39 3.08 -4.93
CA VAL A 89 3.12 3.38 -5.58
C VAL A 89 2.02 3.00 -4.64
N GLY A 90 1.13 3.92 -4.29
CA GLY A 90 -0.08 3.52 -3.60
C GLY A 90 -1.32 3.62 -4.45
N LEU A 91 -2.32 2.87 -3.98
CA LEU A 91 -3.50 2.55 -4.75
C LEU A 91 -4.77 2.77 -3.94
N SER A 92 -5.71 3.47 -4.56
CA SER A 92 -7.04 3.72 -4.04
C SER A 92 -8.03 3.92 -5.17
N TYR A 93 -9.33 3.74 -4.89
CA TYR A 93 -10.39 4.16 -5.82
C TYR A 93 -10.54 5.67 -5.86
#